data_AF-A0A2D6MP18-F1
#
_entry.id   AF-A0A2D6MP18-F1
#
_cell.length_a   1.000
_cell.length_b   1.000
_cell.length_c   1.000
_cell.angle_alpha   90.00
_cell.angle_beta   90.00
_cell.angle_gamma   90.00
#
_symmetry.space_group_name_H-M   'P 1'
#
loop_
_entity.id
_entity.type
_entity.pdbx_description
1 polymer ?
#
loop_
_entity_poly.entity_id
_entity_poly.type
_entity_poly.pdbx_seq_one_letter_code
_entity_poly.pdbx_strand_id
1 'polypeptide(L)'
;MRDGVGLGCALAWIAILGLFVPCEVRAQTLSVEETEDLVRSRYFEGLPEDQASQIGPEGAARLVEMLADPGERANHDHVLLALGLCGAPGAFDAIADWAQSPRTGDVDRDAFKAWQALPYALGHLSRHDPRAFGPLEAQLAAGPPRWRFRHHRGGRLARLARHAAANALAETGSPEARRALDRAVRNSTDPEFDAHLRDARARHAQRVREQSR
;
A
#
# COMPACT_ATOMS: atom_id res chain seq x y z
N MET A 1 -18.24 82.36 26.73
CA MET A 1 -18.80 81.38 27.69
C MET A 1 -18.86 80.06 26.96
N ARG A 2 -17.94 79.15 27.31
CA ARG A 2 -18.21 77.91 28.08
C ARG A 2 -18.69 76.80 27.13
N ASP A 3 -18.19 75.57 27.08
CA ASP A 3 -17.12 74.76 27.68
C ASP A 3 -17.02 73.57 26.66
N GLY A 4 -15.88 72.97 26.30
CA GLY A 4 -15.12 72.04 27.13
C GLY A 4 -15.64 70.58 27.01
N VAL A 5 -14.71 69.62 26.92
CA VAL A 5 -14.86 68.13 27.05
C VAL A 5 -15.23 67.38 25.74
N GLY A 6 -14.45 66.47 25.15
CA GLY A 6 -13.29 65.67 25.60
C GLY A 6 -13.68 64.19 25.79
N LEU A 7 -13.19 63.28 24.94
CA LEU A 7 -12.97 61.82 25.12
C LEU A 7 -12.89 61.21 23.69
N GLY A 8 -11.81 60.61 23.19
CA GLY A 8 -10.86 59.75 23.88
C GLY A 8 -11.19 58.26 23.68
N CYS A 9 -11.43 57.80 22.45
CA CYS A 9 -11.53 56.37 22.13
C CYS A 9 -10.28 55.90 21.38
N ALA A 10 -9.18 55.78 22.11
CA ALA A 10 -8.03 54.99 21.67
C ALA A 10 -8.40 53.50 21.82
N LEU A 11 -8.93 52.90 20.76
CA LEU A 11 -9.11 51.46 20.67
C LEU A 11 -7.73 50.80 20.55
N ALA A 12 -7.22 50.35 21.68
CA ALA A 12 -6.06 49.47 21.76
C ALA A 12 -6.39 48.16 21.05
N TRP A 13 -5.97 48.03 19.79
CA TRP A 13 -5.82 46.74 19.13
C TRP A 13 -4.69 46.00 19.84
N ILE A 14 -5.05 45.18 20.83
CA ILE A 14 -4.16 44.15 21.36
C ILE A 14 -4.01 43.13 20.23
N ALA A 15 -2.94 43.29 19.45
CA ALA A 15 -2.43 42.28 18.56
C ALA A 15 -1.98 41.11 19.43
N ILE A 16 -2.89 40.16 19.69
CA ILE A 16 -2.54 38.82 20.15
C ILE A 16 -1.84 38.16 18.97
N LEU A 17 -0.54 38.46 18.83
CA LEU A 17 0.42 37.61 18.14
C LEU A 17 0.50 36.33 18.96
N GLY A 18 -0.53 35.48 18.80
CA GLY A 18 -0.52 34.11 19.25
C GLY A 18 0.67 33.47 18.58
N LEU A 19 1.70 33.21 19.38
CA LEU A 19 2.76 32.26 19.08
C LEU A 19 2.09 30.91 18.80
N PHE A 20 1.62 30.73 17.58
CA PHE A 20 1.41 29.42 16.98
C PHE A 20 2.82 28.82 16.87
N VAL A 21 3.29 28.24 17.96
CA VAL A 21 4.35 27.25 17.89
C VAL A 21 3.72 26.12 17.08
N PRO A 22 4.15 25.88 15.83
CA PRO A 22 3.70 24.70 15.12
C PRO A 22 4.11 23.52 15.98
N CYS A 23 3.14 22.88 16.61
CA CYS A 23 3.35 21.57 17.17
C CYS A 23 3.58 20.67 15.96
N GLU A 24 4.84 20.57 15.53
CA GLU A 24 5.27 19.45 14.71
C GLU A 24 5.02 18.22 15.57
N VAL A 25 3.83 17.64 15.41
CA VAL A 25 3.59 16.26 15.78
C VAL A 25 4.54 15.47 14.88
N ARG A 26 5.79 15.31 15.36
CA ARG A 26 6.72 14.35 14.79
C ARG A 26 6.06 13.01 15.04
N ALA A 27 5.41 12.47 14.01
CA ALA A 27 4.96 11.10 14.02
C ALA A 27 6.17 10.27 14.45
N GLN A 28 6.00 9.53 15.55
CA GLN A 28 7.08 8.75 16.11
C GLN A 28 7.50 7.72 15.06
N THR A 29 8.70 7.85 14.54
CA THR A 29 9.25 6.93 13.55
C THR A 29 9.83 5.72 14.27
N LEU A 30 9.53 4.52 13.77
CA LEU A 30 10.12 3.31 14.29
C LEU A 30 11.64 3.31 14.05
N SER A 31 12.38 2.87 15.05
CA SER A 31 13.79 2.52 14.89
C SER A 31 13.97 1.32 13.95
N VAL A 32 15.22 1.06 13.56
CA VAL A 32 15.55 -0.11 12.73
C VAL A 32 15.17 -1.42 13.45
N GLU A 33 15.47 -1.53 14.75
CA GLU A 33 15.16 -2.71 15.56
C GLU A 33 13.64 -2.93 15.66
N GLU A 34 12.86 -1.89 15.98
CA GLU A 34 11.40 -1.97 16.00
C GLU A 34 10.80 -2.33 14.64
N THR A 35 11.41 -1.87 13.55
CA THR A 35 11.00 -2.23 12.18
C THR A 35 11.24 -3.71 11.89
N GLU A 36 12.38 -4.26 12.30
CA GLU A 36 12.67 -5.69 12.15
C GLU A 36 11.71 -6.55 12.98
N ASP A 37 11.48 -6.16 14.24
CA ASP A 37 10.56 -6.83 15.15
C ASP A 37 9.13 -6.83 14.61
N LEU A 38 8.70 -5.70 14.03
CA LEU A 38 7.41 -5.56 13.36
C LEU A 38 7.25 -6.57 12.22
N VAL A 39 8.25 -6.78 11.36
CA VAL A 39 8.07 -7.71 10.21
C VAL A 39 8.31 -9.18 10.57
N ARG A 40 9.11 -9.47 11.62
CA ARG A 40 9.36 -10.84 12.10
C ARG A 40 8.27 -11.38 13.03
N SER A 41 7.45 -10.49 13.59
CA SER A 41 6.35 -10.86 14.47
C SER A 41 5.23 -11.61 13.73
N ARG A 42 4.48 -12.42 14.47
CA ARG A 42 3.31 -13.16 13.95
C ARG A 42 2.03 -12.40 14.23
N TYR A 43 1.27 -12.11 13.19
CA TYR A 43 -0.03 -11.46 13.29
C TYR A 43 -1.13 -12.36 12.75
N PHE A 44 -2.23 -12.45 13.50
CA PHE A 44 -3.41 -13.21 13.08
C PHE A 44 -4.33 -12.38 12.17
N GLU A 45 -4.33 -11.05 12.34
CA GLU A 45 -5.19 -10.10 11.61
C GLU A 45 -4.46 -9.40 10.45
N GLY A 46 -3.19 -9.74 10.22
CA GLY A 46 -2.32 -9.07 9.25
C GLY A 46 -1.35 -8.08 9.91
N LEU A 47 -0.43 -7.54 9.10
CA LEU A 47 0.58 -6.58 9.56
C LEU A 47 -0.12 -5.30 10.07
N PRO A 48 0.19 -4.78 11.28
CA PRO A 48 -0.44 -3.57 11.80
C PRO A 48 -0.13 -2.35 10.91
N GLU A 49 -1.13 -1.90 10.14
CA GLU A 49 -0.95 -0.84 9.14
C GLU A 49 -0.44 0.48 9.75
N ASP A 50 -0.98 0.87 10.90
CA ASP A 50 -0.60 2.12 11.57
C ASP A 50 0.88 2.12 11.99
N GLN A 51 1.40 0.99 12.47
CA GLN A 51 2.82 0.86 12.83
C GLN A 51 3.70 0.79 11.57
N ALA A 52 3.28 0.04 10.54
CA ALA A 52 4.03 -0.02 9.29
C ALA A 52 4.14 1.36 8.61
N SER A 53 3.11 2.20 8.71
CA SER A 53 3.14 3.57 8.20
C SER A 53 4.14 4.49 8.92
N GLN A 54 4.59 4.10 10.12
CA GLN A 54 5.56 4.84 10.95
C GLN A 54 7.01 4.42 10.67
N ILE A 55 7.25 3.48 9.76
CA ILE A 55 8.61 3.07 9.41
C ILE A 55 9.34 4.25 8.75
N GLY A 56 10.42 4.71 9.40
CA GLY A 56 11.27 5.80 8.90
C GLY A 56 12.20 5.37 7.76
N PRO A 57 12.97 6.30 7.18
CA PRO A 57 13.88 6.00 6.06
C PRO A 57 14.92 4.92 6.35
N GLU A 58 15.49 4.91 7.56
CA GLU A 58 16.48 3.89 7.97
C GLU A 58 15.85 2.49 8.08
N GLY A 59 14.66 2.39 8.69
CA GLY A 59 13.91 1.14 8.74
C GLY A 59 13.50 0.65 7.35
N ALA A 60 13.08 1.55 6.45
CA ALA A 60 12.76 1.20 5.08
C ALA A 60 13.99 0.70 4.29
N ALA A 61 15.15 1.34 4.44
CA ALA A 61 16.41 0.85 3.88
C ALA A 61 16.72 -0.56 4.39
N ARG A 62 16.50 -0.80 5.69
CA ARG A 62 16.68 -2.13 6.27
C ARG A 62 15.72 -3.17 5.69
N LEU A 63 14.45 -2.82 5.45
CA LEU A 63 13.49 -3.71 4.80
C LEU A 63 13.92 -4.11 3.39
N VAL A 64 14.53 -3.19 2.63
CA VAL A 64 15.09 -3.50 1.30
C VAL A 64 16.21 -4.54 1.41
N GLU A 65 17.10 -4.41 2.40
CA GLU A 65 18.15 -5.40 2.66
C GLU A 65 17.55 -6.77 3.03
N MET A 66 16.56 -6.80 3.92
CA MET A 66 15.88 -8.04 4.32
C MET A 66 15.17 -8.72 3.14
N LEU A 67 14.60 -7.95 2.21
CA LEU A 67 13.97 -8.49 1.00
C LEU A 67 14.98 -9.16 0.06
N ALA A 68 16.21 -8.67 0.04
CA ALA A 68 17.31 -9.26 -0.73
C ALA A 68 17.96 -10.47 -0.03
N ASP A 69 17.85 -10.59 1.29
CA ASP A 69 18.43 -11.69 2.08
C ASP A 69 17.63 -13.00 1.96
N PRO A 70 18.20 -14.09 1.42
CA PRO A 70 17.56 -15.40 1.41
C PRO A 70 17.27 -15.98 2.80
N GLY A 71 18.01 -15.57 3.83
CA GLY A 71 17.77 -15.97 5.22
C GLY A 71 16.46 -15.42 5.80
N GLU A 72 15.95 -14.33 5.22
CA GLU A 72 14.72 -13.66 5.67
C GLU A 72 13.47 -14.08 4.87
N ARG A 73 13.57 -15.10 4.01
CA ARG A 73 12.47 -15.56 3.14
C ARG A 73 11.16 -15.80 3.88
N ALA A 74 11.22 -16.33 5.10
CA ALA A 74 10.05 -16.59 5.93
C ALA A 74 9.22 -15.34 6.26
N ASN A 75 9.84 -14.15 6.17
CA ASN A 75 9.26 -12.85 6.49
C ASN A 75 9.03 -11.98 5.25
N HIS A 76 9.38 -12.44 4.03
CA HIS A 76 9.27 -11.64 2.80
C HIS A 76 7.85 -11.14 2.54
N ASP A 77 6.80 -11.88 2.93
CA ASP A 77 5.43 -11.38 2.81
C ASP A 77 5.15 -10.14 3.67
N HIS A 78 5.62 -10.12 4.92
CA HIS A 78 5.50 -8.95 5.79
C HIS A 78 6.41 -7.81 5.33
N VAL A 79 7.63 -8.10 4.89
CA VAL A 79 8.57 -7.09 4.36
C VAL A 79 7.97 -6.37 3.15
N LEU A 80 7.40 -7.11 2.20
CA LEU A 80 6.71 -6.53 1.04
C LEU A 80 5.55 -5.62 1.47
N LEU A 81 4.70 -6.08 2.38
CA LEU A 81 3.57 -5.29 2.88
C LEU A 81 4.04 -4.02 3.60
N ALA A 82 5.05 -4.13 4.46
CA ALA A 82 5.62 -3.01 5.20
C ALA A 82 6.19 -1.94 4.25
N LEU A 83 6.94 -2.35 3.22
CA LEU A 83 7.43 -1.44 2.17
C LEU A 83 6.29 -0.74 1.42
N GLY A 84 5.21 -1.49 1.13
CA GLY A 84 4.03 -0.91 0.48
C GLY A 84 3.27 0.08 1.35
N LEU A 85 3.19 -0.18 2.66
CA LEU A 85 2.48 0.66 3.64
C LEU A 85 3.25 1.92 4.01
N CYS A 86 4.57 1.83 4.19
CA CYS A 86 5.38 3.00 4.54
C CYS A 86 5.63 3.92 3.34
N GLY A 87 5.57 3.40 2.12
CA GLY A 87 5.70 4.19 0.89
C GLY A 87 7.06 4.88 0.73
N ALA A 88 8.11 4.36 1.37
CA ALA A 88 9.43 4.97 1.37
C ALA A 88 10.04 5.06 -0.04
N PRO A 89 10.89 6.07 -0.32
CA PRO A 89 11.64 6.15 -1.58
C PRO A 89 12.42 4.84 -1.85
N GLY A 90 12.31 4.33 -3.08
CA GLY A 90 12.94 3.06 -3.48
C GLY A 90 12.13 1.80 -3.18
N ALA A 91 11.02 1.89 -2.42
CA ALA A 91 10.16 0.74 -2.14
C ALA A 91 9.61 0.09 -3.42
N PHE A 92 9.22 0.89 -4.42
CA PHE A 92 8.77 0.37 -5.71
C PHE A 92 9.84 -0.48 -6.39
N ASP A 93 11.07 0.03 -6.47
CA ASP A 93 12.16 -0.63 -7.17
C ASP A 93 12.52 -1.95 -6.47
N ALA A 94 12.58 -1.95 -5.13
CA ALA A 94 12.80 -3.17 -4.34
C ALA A 94 11.70 -4.22 -4.52
N ILE A 95 10.42 -3.82 -4.48
CA ILE A 95 9.29 -4.72 -4.73
C ILE A 95 9.30 -5.25 -6.16
N ALA A 96 9.62 -4.39 -7.14
CA ALA A 96 9.67 -4.77 -8.55
C ALA A 96 10.80 -5.78 -8.83
N ASP A 97 11.98 -5.58 -8.25
CA ASP A 97 13.12 -6.49 -8.36
C ASP A 97 12.79 -7.88 -7.76
N TRP A 98 12.18 -7.89 -6.57
CA TRP A 98 11.71 -9.13 -5.96
C TRP A 98 10.63 -9.81 -6.83
N ALA A 99 9.68 -9.05 -7.38
CA ALA A 99 8.63 -9.59 -8.23
C ALA A 99 9.19 -10.23 -9.52
N GLN A 100 10.19 -9.59 -10.14
CA GLN A 100 10.81 -10.05 -11.39
C GLN A 100 11.79 -11.21 -11.21
N SER A 101 12.21 -11.49 -9.98
CA SER A 101 13.10 -12.61 -9.68
C SER A 101 12.55 -13.93 -10.24
N PRO A 102 13.32 -14.66 -11.08
CA PRO A 102 12.82 -15.82 -11.79
C PRO A 102 12.47 -16.94 -10.80
N ARG A 103 11.28 -17.50 -10.96
CA ARG A 103 10.79 -18.64 -10.19
C ARG A 103 10.49 -19.77 -11.17
N THR A 104 11.06 -20.94 -10.94
CA THR A 104 10.89 -22.11 -11.79
C THR A 104 10.60 -23.35 -10.96
N GLY A 105 9.92 -24.33 -11.55
CA GLY A 105 9.62 -25.59 -10.87
C GLY A 105 8.67 -25.44 -9.68
N ASP A 106 8.99 -26.14 -8.60
CA ASP A 106 8.27 -26.08 -7.33
C ASP A 106 8.82 -24.94 -6.47
N VAL A 107 7.95 -24.01 -6.06
CA VAL A 107 8.29 -23.00 -5.05
C VAL A 107 7.94 -23.50 -3.66
N ASP A 108 8.66 -23.03 -2.65
CA ASP A 108 8.36 -23.32 -1.25
C ASP A 108 7.16 -22.50 -0.73
N ARG A 109 6.79 -22.74 0.53
CA ARG A 109 5.66 -22.06 1.18
C ARG A 109 5.89 -20.56 1.33
N ASP A 110 7.11 -20.15 1.64
CA ASP A 110 7.42 -18.77 2.00
C ASP A 110 7.44 -17.90 0.74
N ALA A 111 8.04 -18.40 -0.35
CA ALA A 111 7.97 -17.79 -1.66
C ALA A 111 6.52 -17.67 -2.17
N PHE A 112 5.68 -18.69 -1.93
CA PHE A 112 4.27 -18.64 -2.28
C PHE A 112 3.51 -17.57 -1.46
N LYS A 113 3.74 -17.50 -0.13
CA LYS A 113 3.14 -16.47 0.74
C LYS A 113 3.51 -15.06 0.28
N ALA A 114 4.80 -14.81 0.06
CA ALA A 114 5.28 -13.51 -0.41
C ALA A 114 4.68 -13.15 -1.77
N TRP A 115 4.52 -14.12 -2.67
CA TRP A 115 3.86 -13.89 -3.96
C TRP A 115 2.38 -13.54 -3.80
N GLN A 116 1.68 -14.12 -2.83
CA GLN A 116 0.28 -13.75 -2.52
C GLN A 116 0.17 -12.35 -1.91
N ALA A 117 1.16 -11.90 -1.16
CA ALA A 117 1.20 -10.57 -0.54
C ALA A 117 1.49 -9.45 -1.55
N LEU A 118 2.24 -9.76 -2.62
CA LEU A 118 2.70 -8.78 -3.62
C LEU A 118 1.61 -7.83 -4.16
N PRO A 119 0.41 -8.29 -4.59
CA PRO A 119 -0.61 -7.37 -5.11
C PRO A 119 -1.08 -6.37 -4.03
N TYR A 120 -1.17 -6.80 -2.78
CA TYR A 120 -1.58 -5.92 -1.69
C TYR A 120 -0.49 -4.89 -1.37
N ALA A 121 0.77 -5.31 -1.32
CA ALA A 121 1.91 -4.40 -1.17
C ALA A 121 1.91 -3.31 -2.25
N LEU A 122 1.72 -3.69 -3.52
CA LEU A 122 1.60 -2.73 -4.64
C LEU A 122 0.36 -1.85 -4.52
N GLY A 123 -0.76 -2.39 -4.02
CA GLY A 123 -1.99 -1.64 -3.76
C GLY A 123 -1.79 -0.53 -2.73
N HIS A 124 -1.15 -0.83 -1.60
CA HIS A 124 -0.78 0.17 -0.60
C HIS A 124 0.22 1.18 -1.17
N LEU A 125 1.28 0.69 -1.84
CA LEU A 125 2.31 1.54 -2.41
C LEU A 125 1.76 2.53 -3.43
N SER A 126 0.72 2.16 -4.17
CA SER A 126 0.12 3.02 -5.20
C SER A 126 -0.42 4.36 -4.68
N ARG A 127 -0.62 4.48 -3.36
CA ARG A 127 -0.98 5.74 -2.67
C ARG A 127 0.21 6.72 -2.61
N HIS A 128 1.43 6.20 -2.68
CA HIS A 128 2.69 6.94 -2.56
C HIS A 128 3.46 6.99 -3.89
N ASP A 129 3.41 5.92 -4.68
CA ASP A 129 4.10 5.79 -5.97
C ASP A 129 3.15 5.28 -7.08
N PRO A 130 2.74 6.16 -8.02
CA PRO A 130 1.87 5.79 -9.13
C PRO A 130 2.40 4.67 -10.04
N ARG A 131 3.72 4.41 -10.05
CA ARG A 131 4.31 3.32 -10.84
C ARG A 131 3.75 1.95 -10.42
N ALA A 132 3.28 1.79 -9.18
CA ALA A 132 2.72 0.55 -8.66
C ALA A 132 1.42 0.09 -9.36
N PHE A 133 0.69 0.99 -10.04
CA PHE A 133 -0.54 0.62 -10.78
C PHE A 133 -0.26 -0.29 -11.99
N GLY A 134 0.83 -0.03 -12.71
CA GLY A 134 1.17 -0.78 -13.93
C GLY A 134 1.28 -2.29 -13.69
N PRO A 135 2.07 -2.74 -12.70
CA PRO A 135 2.16 -4.14 -12.33
C PRO A 135 0.82 -4.78 -11.91
N LEU A 136 -0.03 -4.07 -11.16
CA LEU A 136 -1.36 -4.57 -10.79
C LEU A 136 -2.26 -4.78 -12.00
N GLU A 137 -2.25 -3.82 -12.92
CA GLU A 137 -3.00 -3.95 -14.17
C GLU A 137 -2.46 -5.08 -15.05
N ALA A 138 -1.14 -5.23 -15.15
CA ALA A 138 -0.52 -6.34 -15.87
C ALA A 138 -0.95 -7.69 -15.28
N GLN A 139 -1.07 -7.81 -13.95
CA GLN A 139 -1.54 -9.03 -13.29
C GLN A 139 -2.99 -9.38 -13.60
N LEU A 140 -3.87 -8.40 -13.86
CA LEU A 140 -5.25 -8.67 -14.29
C LEU A 140 -5.33 -9.42 -15.63
N ALA A 141 -4.34 -9.19 -16.51
CA ALA A 141 -4.24 -9.81 -17.84
C ALA A 141 -3.21 -10.95 -17.91
N ALA A 142 -2.49 -11.23 -16.82
CA ALA A 142 -1.37 -12.16 -16.84
C ALA A 142 -1.82 -13.62 -17.06
N GLY A 143 -1.07 -14.31 -17.91
CA GLY A 143 -1.17 -15.76 -18.06
C GLY A 143 -0.66 -16.53 -16.83
N PRO A 144 -0.80 -17.85 -16.83
CA PRO A 144 -0.34 -18.67 -15.71
C PRO A 144 1.19 -18.60 -15.53
N PRO A 145 1.68 -18.48 -14.28
CA PRO A 145 3.10 -18.60 -14.02
C PRO A 145 3.62 -20.02 -14.36
N ARG A 146 4.91 -20.11 -14.68
CA ARG A 146 5.58 -21.37 -15.04
C ARG A 146 5.99 -22.22 -13.83
N TRP A 147 5.87 -21.68 -12.62
CA TRP A 147 6.12 -22.41 -11.37
C TRP A 147 4.82 -22.95 -10.76
N ARG A 148 4.95 -23.83 -9.77
CA ARG A 148 3.83 -24.44 -9.05
C ARG A 148 4.09 -24.48 -7.55
N PHE A 149 3.02 -24.55 -6.76
CA PHE A 149 3.08 -24.75 -5.30
C PHE A 149 2.03 -25.78 -4.89
N ARG A 150 2.47 -26.97 -4.45
CA ARG A 150 1.57 -28.08 -4.09
C ARG A 150 0.54 -28.35 -5.21
N HIS A 151 -0.74 -28.10 -4.96
CA HIS A 151 -1.84 -28.28 -5.91
C HIS A 151 -2.19 -27.00 -6.69
N HIS A 152 -1.53 -25.87 -6.41
CA HIS A 152 -1.68 -24.62 -7.15
C HIS A 152 -0.74 -24.60 -8.36
N ARG A 153 -1.31 -24.58 -9.57
CA ARG A 153 -0.58 -24.57 -10.84
C ARG A 153 -1.43 -23.98 -11.96
N GLY A 154 -0.78 -23.52 -13.02
CA GLY A 154 -1.47 -23.12 -14.26
C GLY A 154 -2.57 -22.09 -14.02
N GLY A 155 -3.75 -22.31 -14.62
CA GLY A 155 -4.89 -21.41 -14.51
C GLY A 155 -5.38 -21.13 -13.08
N ARG A 156 -5.13 -22.01 -12.11
CA ARG A 156 -5.47 -21.76 -10.69
C ARG A 156 -4.61 -20.65 -10.09
N LEU A 157 -3.31 -20.63 -10.41
CA LEU A 157 -2.42 -19.54 -9.99
C LEU A 157 -2.76 -18.25 -10.72
N ALA A 158 -3.04 -18.30 -12.02
CA ALA A 158 -3.47 -17.12 -12.79
C ALA A 158 -4.72 -16.48 -12.19
N ARG A 159 -5.76 -17.28 -11.90
CA ARG A 159 -6.99 -16.80 -11.25
C ARG A 159 -6.73 -16.17 -9.89
N LEU A 160 -5.92 -16.81 -9.05
CA LEU A 160 -5.56 -16.27 -7.74
C LEU A 160 -4.88 -14.91 -7.85
N ALA A 161 -3.92 -14.77 -8.78
CA ALA A 161 -3.23 -13.50 -9.05
C ALA A 161 -4.19 -12.41 -9.52
N ARG A 162 -5.05 -12.73 -10.50
CA ARG A 162 -6.05 -11.80 -11.05
C ARG A 162 -7.03 -11.30 -9.97
N HIS A 163 -7.51 -12.21 -9.12
CA HIS A 163 -8.44 -11.84 -8.04
C HIS A 163 -7.75 -10.96 -6.99
N ALA A 164 -6.52 -11.29 -6.61
CA ALA A 164 -5.74 -10.49 -5.67
C ALA A 164 -5.43 -9.08 -6.23
N ALA A 165 -5.05 -8.97 -7.51
CA ALA A 165 -4.84 -7.68 -8.17
C ALA A 165 -6.13 -6.85 -8.24
N ALA A 166 -7.26 -7.46 -8.58
CA ALA A 166 -8.56 -6.77 -8.58
C ALA A 166 -8.95 -6.27 -7.19
N ASN A 167 -8.69 -7.07 -6.15
CA ASN A 167 -8.91 -6.69 -4.76
C ASN A 167 -8.01 -5.51 -4.37
N ALA A 168 -6.71 -5.60 -4.63
CA ALA A 168 -5.76 -4.54 -4.31
C ALA A 168 -6.13 -3.22 -4.98
N LEU A 169 -6.52 -3.25 -6.26
CA LEU A 169 -7.01 -2.08 -6.99
C LEU A 169 -8.31 -1.52 -6.37
N ALA A 170 -9.21 -2.36 -5.89
CA ALA A 170 -10.43 -1.89 -5.23
C ALA A 170 -10.13 -1.10 -3.95
N GLU A 171 -9.15 -1.53 -3.16
CA GLU A 171 -8.80 -0.91 -1.86
C GLU A 171 -8.02 0.41 -1.99
N THR A 172 -7.54 0.77 -3.19
CA THR A 172 -6.80 2.04 -3.37
C THR A 172 -7.73 3.25 -3.33
N GLY A 173 -8.96 3.11 -3.83
CA GLY A 173 -9.88 4.23 -4.04
C GLY A 173 -9.48 5.19 -5.18
N SER A 174 -8.43 4.90 -5.95
CA SER A 174 -7.95 5.84 -6.98
C SER A 174 -8.75 5.80 -8.29
N PRO A 175 -8.85 6.92 -9.04
CA PRO A 175 -9.43 6.93 -10.39
C PRO A 175 -8.71 6.00 -11.37
N GLU A 176 -7.39 5.86 -11.25
CA GLU A 176 -6.54 4.97 -12.04
C GLU A 176 -6.97 3.51 -11.86
N ALA A 177 -7.18 3.09 -10.62
CA ALA A 177 -7.65 1.75 -10.31
C ALA A 177 -9.04 1.48 -10.89
N ARG A 178 -9.94 2.48 -10.82
CA ARG A 178 -11.25 2.36 -11.47
C ARG A 178 -11.12 2.10 -12.96
N ARG A 179 -10.26 2.87 -13.65
CA ARG A 179 -10.03 2.71 -15.10
C ARG A 179 -9.44 1.33 -15.43
N ALA A 180 -8.52 0.81 -14.61
CA ALA A 180 -7.95 -0.52 -14.78
C ALA A 180 -9.03 -1.62 -14.62
N LEU A 181 -9.85 -1.55 -13.57
CA LEU A 181 -10.97 -2.47 -13.36
C LEU A 181 -12.00 -2.40 -14.51
N ASP A 182 -12.33 -1.19 -14.99
CA ASP A 182 -13.24 -1.01 -16.12
C ASP A 182 -12.68 -1.60 -17.43
N ARG A 183 -11.37 -1.49 -17.67
CA ARG A 183 -10.70 -2.16 -18.81
C ARG A 183 -10.74 -3.68 -18.68
N ALA A 184 -10.46 -4.21 -17.49
CA ALA A 184 -10.49 -5.65 -17.25
C ALA A 184 -11.88 -6.25 -17.48
N VAL A 185 -12.95 -5.56 -17.05
CA VAL A 185 -14.34 -6.01 -17.32
C VAL A 185 -14.63 -6.08 -18.81
N ARG A 186 -14.17 -5.10 -19.61
CA ARG A 186 -14.40 -5.10 -21.06
C ARG A 186 -13.64 -6.21 -21.80
N ASN A 187 -12.49 -6.60 -21.27
CA ASN A 187 -11.57 -7.53 -21.92
C ASN A 187 -11.73 -8.98 -21.43
N SER A 188 -12.46 -9.19 -20.34
CA SER A 188 -12.64 -10.51 -19.76
C SER A 188 -13.70 -11.30 -20.51
N THR A 189 -13.43 -12.59 -20.69
CA THR A 189 -14.34 -13.58 -21.29
C THR A 189 -14.68 -14.68 -20.29
N ASP A 190 -14.31 -14.51 -19.01
CA ASP A 190 -14.43 -15.48 -17.93
C ASP A 190 -15.56 -15.02 -16.99
N PRO A 191 -16.76 -15.65 -17.03
CA PRO A 191 -17.92 -15.18 -16.28
C PRO A 191 -17.72 -15.15 -14.76
N GLU A 192 -16.90 -16.06 -14.22
CA GLU A 192 -16.58 -16.10 -12.79
C GLU A 192 -15.73 -14.88 -12.42
N PHE A 193 -14.73 -14.57 -13.25
CA PHE A 193 -13.89 -13.39 -13.05
C PHE A 193 -14.66 -12.09 -13.28
N ASP A 194 -15.61 -12.05 -14.23
CA ASP A 194 -16.49 -10.89 -14.46
C ASP A 194 -17.36 -10.57 -13.24
N ALA A 195 -17.86 -11.61 -12.55
CA ALA A 195 -18.56 -11.43 -11.28
C ALA A 195 -17.62 -10.81 -10.24
N HIS A 196 -16.41 -11.36 -10.07
CA HIS A 196 -15.41 -10.84 -9.14
C HIS A 196 -15.02 -9.38 -9.43
N LEU A 197 -14.86 -9.02 -10.70
CA LEU A 197 -14.54 -7.64 -11.12
C LEU A 197 -15.69 -6.66 -10.82
N ARG A 198 -16.95 -7.09 -10.95
CA ARG A 198 -18.10 -6.27 -10.55
C ARG A 198 -18.10 -6.00 -9.04
N ASP A 199 -17.79 -7.00 -8.23
CA ASP A 199 -17.70 -6.85 -6.78
C ASP A 199 -16.53 -5.95 -6.38
N ALA A 200 -15.36 -6.11 -7.03
CA ALA A 200 -14.21 -5.22 -6.85
C ALA A 200 -14.55 -3.76 -7.19
N ARG A 201 -15.31 -3.51 -8.27
CA ARG A 201 -15.78 -2.16 -8.64
C ARG A 201 -16.76 -1.58 -7.62
N ALA A 202 -17.61 -2.40 -7.01
CA ALA A 202 -18.53 -1.97 -5.96
C ALA A 202 -17.77 -1.55 -4.69
N ARG A 203 -16.78 -2.36 -4.26
CA ARG A 203 -15.88 -2.04 -3.14
C ARG A 203 -15.07 -0.78 -3.41
N HIS A 204 -14.51 -0.62 -4.60
CA HIS A 204 -13.82 0.60 -5.01
C HIS A 204 -14.71 1.84 -4.82
N ALA A 205 -15.95 1.79 -5.30
CA ALA A 205 -16.89 2.91 -5.14
C ALA A 205 -17.23 3.19 -3.67
N GLN A 206 -17.27 2.16 -2.81
CA GLN A 206 -17.43 2.35 -1.37
C GLN A 206 -16.19 3.04 -0.76
N ARG A 207 -14.99 2.60 -1.12
CA ARG A 207 -13.74 3.18 -0.62
C ARG A 207 -13.61 4.66 -0.96
N VAL A 208 -13.96 5.06 -2.19
CA VAL A 208 -14.01 6.46 -2.62
C VAL A 208 -14.95 7.30 -1.74
N ARG A 209 -16.12 6.75 -1.38
CA ARG A 209 -17.08 7.45 -0.50
C ARG A 209 -16.54 7.61 0.92
N GLU A 210 -15.85 6.61 1.44
CA GLU A 210 -15.24 6.66 2.78
C GLU A 210 -14.12 7.70 2.85
N GLN A 211 -13.28 7.80 1.81
CA GLN A 211 -12.19 8.79 1.74
C GLN A 211 -12.68 10.23 1.52
N SER A 212 -13.92 10.42 1.09
CA SER A 212 -14.51 11.75 0.85
C SER A 212 -15.27 12.32 2.05
N ARG A 213 -15.34 11.59 3.16
CA ARG A 213 -15.98 12.00 4.42
C ARG A 213 -14.94 12.56 5.38
#